data_AF-K0BFB8-F1
#
_entry.id   AF-K0BFB8-F1
#
_cell.length_a   1.000
_cell.length_b   1.000
_cell.length_c   1.000
_cell.angle_alpha   90.00
_cell.angle_beta   90.00
_cell.angle_gamma   90.00
#
_symmetry.space_group_name_H-M   'P 1'
#
loop_
_entity.id
_entity.type
_entity.pdbx_description
1 polymer ?
#
loop_
_entity_poly.entity_id
_entity_poly.type
_entity_poly.pdbx_seq_one_letter_code
_entity_poly.pdbx_strand_id
1 'polypeptide(L)'
;MKSMKKLDIHRLHENPWHFRLMYQRDFESLAESIKNNGVESIPCPIIAQIKKKFYIIDGHSRIRAAKKTGEKHITCQLLTNIQNLHDLRIASFKMNKEGYSNPLLLSDMFYEEIQSGSDVDEIALEYGVNKKYVSTLLKIRNLHDDTKSVISKILENSKKKYQFILNQITPEHLANISDLSSEKQTRVVDWIFRDIMYGPADETLVSIPSVVEVLEEIEKISETKQKKTYKKRSPHTKVKEFPLTCRCGLKFDINTKNNTAYEYIEQNNIIIKKKFENNNNSHVFSSKFYSKEELVRLIRDAKLEVNVVLTEAIPDEIGG
;
A
#
# COMPACT_ATOMS: atom_id res chain seq x y z
N MET A 1 -26.37 8.10 -29.00
CA MET A 1 -27.23 6.90 -29.03
C MET A 1 -26.45 5.74 -28.45
N LYS A 2 -27.08 4.85 -27.66
CA LYS A 2 -26.42 3.66 -27.09
C LYS A 2 -26.77 2.46 -27.95
N SER A 3 -25.79 1.67 -28.37
CA SER A 3 -26.03 0.42 -29.12
C SER A 3 -25.20 -0.72 -28.52
N MET A 4 -25.76 -1.94 -28.49
CA MET A 4 -25.05 -3.12 -28.02
C MET A 4 -24.20 -3.73 -29.14
N LYS A 5 -22.98 -4.16 -28.82
CA LYS A 5 -22.04 -4.75 -29.79
C LYS A 5 -21.25 -5.88 -29.15
N LYS A 6 -21.35 -7.08 -29.70
CA LYS A 6 -20.49 -8.21 -29.33
C LYS A 6 -19.17 -8.08 -30.07
N LEU A 7 -18.07 -8.07 -29.33
CA LEU A 7 -16.73 -7.85 -29.89
C LEU A 7 -15.77 -8.93 -29.40
N ASP A 8 -14.79 -9.25 -30.24
CA ASP A 8 -13.58 -9.92 -29.80
C ASP A 8 -12.88 -9.04 -28.76
N ILE A 9 -12.63 -9.62 -27.58
CA ILE A 9 -12.03 -8.96 -26.43
C ILE A 9 -10.63 -8.41 -26.75
N HIS A 10 -9.89 -9.03 -27.67
CA HIS A 10 -8.54 -8.59 -28.08
C HIS A 10 -8.57 -7.35 -28.97
N ARG A 11 -9.73 -6.96 -29.50
CA ARG A 11 -9.91 -5.72 -30.27
C ARG A 11 -10.17 -4.49 -29.38
N LEU A 12 -10.35 -4.70 -28.08
CA LEU A 12 -10.58 -3.64 -27.10
C LEU A 12 -9.24 -3.08 -26.60
N HIS A 13 -9.05 -1.78 -26.80
CA HIS A 13 -7.90 -1.03 -26.34
C HIS A 13 -8.19 -0.38 -24.98
N GLU A 14 -7.22 -0.45 -24.09
CA GLU A 14 -7.24 0.27 -22.82
C GLU A 14 -7.36 1.79 -23.06
N ASN A 15 -8.08 2.48 -22.17
CA ASN A 15 -8.01 3.93 -22.11
C ASN A 15 -6.65 4.35 -21.55
N PRO A 16 -5.88 5.22 -22.22
CA PRO A 16 -4.64 5.77 -21.66
C PRO A 16 -4.82 6.42 -20.28
N TRP A 17 -6.01 6.96 -19.99
CA TRP A 17 -6.32 7.65 -18.74
C TRP A 17 -7.12 6.80 -17.76
N HIS A 18 -6.90 5.49 -17.74
CA HIS A 18 -7.53 4.61 -16.74
C HIS A 18 -6.91 4.81 -15.34
N PHE A 19 -7.42 5.80 -14.61
CA PHE A 19 -6.98 6.13 -13.25
C PHE A 19 -7.62 5.26 -12.17
N ARG A 20 -8.65 4.48 -12.52
CA ARG A 20 -9.44 3.75 -11.54
C ARG A 20 -8.69 2.55 -10.98
N LEU A 21 -8.74 2.39 -9.66
CA LEU A 21 -8.23 1.20 -8.99
C LEU A 21 -9.39 0.31 -8.55
N MET A 22 -9.19 -0.99 -8.74
CA MET A 22 -10.05 -2.05 -8.19
C MET A 22 -9.18 -2.89 -7.26
N TYR A 23 -9.72 -3.26 -6.11
CA TYR A 23 -9.03 -4.09 -5.14
C TYR A 23 -8.79 -5.50 -5.69
N GLN A 24 -7.70 -6.14 -5.27
CA GLN A 24 -7.30 -7.43 -5.83
C GLN A 24 -8.33 -8.53 -5.51
N ARG A 25 -8.86 -8.55 -4.28
CA ARG A 25 -9.91 -9.50 -3.86
C ARG A 25 -11.19 -9.35 -4.69
N ASP A 26 -11.62 -8.12 -4.94
CA ASP A 26 -12.82 -7.85 -5.76
C ASP A 26 -12.60 -8.29 -7.21
N PHE A 27 -11.40 -8.06 -7.75
CA PHE A 27 -11.04 -8.51 -9.09
C PHE A 27 -11.03 -10.04 -9.19
N GLU A 28 -10.53 -10.74 -8.18
CA GLU A 28 -10.54 -12.19 -8.12
C GLU A 28 -11.95 -12.76 -7.98
N SER A 29 -12.78 -12.16 -7.12
CA SER A 29 -14.20 -12.52 -7.01
C SER A 29 -14.95 -12.29 -8.32
N LEU A 30 -14.68 -11.20 -9.02
CA LEU A 30 -15.24 -10.91 -10.34
C LEU A 30 -14.81 -11.97 -11.38
N ALA A 31 -13.53 -12.33 -11.41
CA ALA A 31 -13.04 -13.36 -12.32
C ALA A 31 -13.64 -14.74 -12.02
N GLU A 32 -13.78 -15.10 -10.75
CA GLU A 32 -14.41 -16.37 -10.35
C GLU A 32 -15.90 -16.39 -10.71
N SER A 33 -16.61 -15.27 -10.51
CA SER A 33 -18.02 -15.14 -10.94
C SER A 33 -18.17 -15.31 -12.46
N ILE A 34 -17.31 -14.67 -13.26
CA ILE A 34 -17.32 -14.83 -14.73
C ILE A 34 -17.02 -16.27 -15.12
N LYS A 35 -16.07 -16.92 -14.46
CA LYS A 35 -15.71 -18.31 -14.73
C LYS A 35 -16.88 -19.27 -14.45
N ASN A 36 -17.64 -19.02 -13.38
CA ASN A 36 -18.73 -19.91 -12.96
C ASN A 36 -20.06 -19.62 -13.67
N ASN A 37 -20.33 -18.35 -13.97
CA ASN A 37 -21.64 -17.90 -14.47
C ASN A 37 -21.60 -17.38 -15.93
N GLY A 38 -20.41 -17.31 -16.54
CA GLY A 38 -20.18 -16.77 -17.88
C GLY A 38 -20.10 -15.24 -17.91
N VAL A 39 -19.47 -14.71 -18.96
CA VAL A 39 -19.26 -13.25 -19.14
C VAL A 39 -20.54 -12.43 -19.27
N GLU A 40 -21.65 -13.04 -19.71
CA GLU A 40 -22.93 -12.34 -19.84
C GLU A 40 -23.63 -12.09 -18.48
N SER A 41 -23.11 -12.69 -17.39
CA SER A 41 -23.62 -12.48 -16.03
C SER A 41 -23.20 -11.14 -15.41
N ILE A 42 -22.22 -10.44 -15.99
CA ILE A 42 -21.74 -9.15 -15.49
C ILE A 42 -22.34 -8.00 -16.30
N PRO A 43 -22.46 -6.78 -15.71
CA PRO A 43 -22.90 -5.62 -16.46
C PRO A 43 -22.02 -5.35 -17.69
N CYS A 44 -22.62 -4.94 -18.81
CA CYS A 44 -21.88 -4.70 -20.04
C CYS A 44 -20.87 -3.54 -19.89
N PRO A 45 -19.59 -3.73 -20.26
CA PRO A 45 -18.63 -2.62 -20.34
C PRO A 45 -19.07 -1.57 -21.35
N ILE A 46 -18.65 -0.33 -21.13
CA ILE A 46 -18.96 0.79 -22.03
C ILE A 46 -17.70 1.12 -22.83
N ILE A 47 -17.87 1.28 -24.14
CA ILE A 47 -16.79 1.55 -25.08
C ILE A 47 -17.15 2.69 -26.03
N ALA A 48 -16.13 3.28 -26.66
CA ALA A 48 -16.28 4.15 -27.82
C ALA A 48 -15.48 3.62 -29.00
N GLN A 49 -15.91 3.97 -30.20
CA GLN A 49 -15.17 3.71 -31.43
C GLN A 49 -14.58 5.03 -31.93
N ILE A 50 -13.26 5.15 -31.89
CA ILE A 50 -12.54 6.31 -32.41
C ILE A 50 -11.76 5.85 -33.64
N LYS A 51 -12.13 6.40 -34.79
CA LYS A 51 -11.66 5.92 -36.10
C LYS A 51 -11.99 4.41 -36.25
N LYS A 52 -10.96 3.56 -36.32
CA LYS A 52 -11.09 2.09 -36.49
C LYS A 52 -10.83 1.30 -35.20
N LYS A 53 -10.60 1.96 -34.06
CA LYS A 53 -10.23 1.33 -32.79
C LYS A 53 -11.34 1.46 -31.76
N PHE A 54 -11.53 0.41 -30.95
CA PHE A 54 -12.46 0.43 -29.82
C PHE A 54 -11.70 0.69 -28.53
N TYR A 55 -12.08 1.74 -27.81
CA TYR A 55 -11.49 2.11 -26.54
C TYR A 55 -12.49 1.87 -25.41
N ILE A 56 -11.98 1.36 -24.30
CA ILE A 56 -12.77 1.16 -23.08
C ILE A 56 -13.05 2.53 -22.45
N ILE A 57 -14.30 2.79 -22.07
CA ILE A 57 -14.66 3.98 -21.29
C ILE A 57 -14.86 3.60 -19.84
N ASP A 58 -15.62 2.54 -19.60
CA ASP A 58 -15.92 1.98 -18.29
C ASP A 58 -15.95 0.45 -18.37
N GLY A 59 -15.65 -0.22 -17.26
CA GLY A 59 -15.60 -1.68 -17.17
C GLY A 59 -14.24 -2.28 -17.52
N HIS A 60 -13.15 -1.52 -17.36
CA HIS A 60 -11.77 -2.00 -17.55
C HIS A 60 -11.50 -3.31 -16.79
N SER A 61 -11.85 -3.37 -15.50
CA SER A 61 -11.69 -4.59 -14.70
C SER A 61 -12.55 -5.75 -15.18
N ARG A 62 -13.77 -5.49 -15.68
CA ARG A 62 -14.65 -6.52 -16.25
C ARG A 62 -14.02 -7.15 -17.49
N ILE A 63 -13.47 -6.32 -18.37
CA ILE A 63 -12.77 -6.79 -19.57
C ILE A 63 -11.48 -7.56 -19.20
N ARG A 64 -10.70 -7.06 -18.24
CA ARG A 64 -9.50 -7.75 -17.76
C ARG A 64 -9.81 -9.08 -17.08
N ALA A 65 -10.89 -9.15 -16.31
CA ALA A 65 -11.34 -10.39 -15.69
C ALA A 65 -11.82 -11.40 -16.73
N ALA A 66 -12.62 -10.98 -17.72
CA ALA A 66 -13.03 -11.82 -18.85
C ALA A 66 -11.83 -12.34 -19.66
N LYS A 67 -10.82 -11.48 -19.94
CA LYS A 67 -9.54 -11.91 -20.54
C LYS A 67 -8.87 -13.00 -19.70
N LYS A 68 -8.80 -12.80 -18.38
CA LYS A 68 -8.18 -13.75 -17.44
C LYS A 68 -8.87 -15.11 -17.41
N THR A 69 -10.19 -15.16 -17.60
CA THR A 69 -10.95 -16.41 -17.63
C THR A 69 -10.96 -17.11 -18.99
N GLY A 70 -10.29 -16.55 -20.00
CA GLY A 70 -10.18 -17.14 -21.33
C GLY A 70 -11.35 -16.84 -22.26
N GLU A 71 -12.19 -15.86 -21.91
CA GLU A 71 -13.29 -15.43 -22.78
C GLU A 71 -12.74 -14.82 -24.07
N LYS A 72 -13.38 -15.15 -25.20
CA LYS A 72 -12.98 -14.63 -26.51
C LYS A 72 -13.78 -13.41 -26.91
N HIS A 73 -15.04 -13.34 -26.48
CA HIS A 73 -15.97 -12.30 -26.88
C HIS A 73 -16.67 -11.71 -25.66
N ILE A 74 -17.03 -10.43 -25.75
CA ILE A 74 -17.80 -9.74 -24.73
C ILE A 74 -18.82 -8.81 -25.39
N THR A 75 -20.00 -8.73 -24.79
CA THR A 75 -21.02 -7.76 -25.18
C THR A 75 -20.73 -6.42 -24.51
N CYS A 76 -20.55 -5.37 -25.32
CA CYS A 76 -20.30 -4.01 -24.85
C CYS A 76 -21.39 -3.04 -25.29
N GLN A 77 -21.58 -2.00 -24.51
CA GLN A 77 -22.37 -0.84 -24.89
C GLN A 77 -21.49 0.19 -25.62
N LEU A 78 -21.78 0.47 -26.89
CA LEU A 78 -21.08 1.47 -27.70
C LEU A 78 -21.72 2.85 -27.53
N LEU A 79 -20.91 3.84 -27.15
CA LEU A 79 -21.23 5.25 -27.22
C LEU A 79 -20.81 5.83 -28.57
N THR A 80 -21.77 6.33 -29.34
CA THR A 80 -21.53 6.84 -30.70
C THR A 80 -21.15 8.32 -30.75
N ASN A 81 -21.28 9.05 -29.63
CA ASN A 81 -21.04 10.49 -29.56
C ASN A 81 -19.60 10.86 -29.17
N ILE A 82 -18.73 9.88 -28.95
CA ILE A 82 -17.32 10.08 -28.59
C ILE A 82 -16.50 9.96 -29.88
N GLN A 83 -15.95 11.09 -30.37
CA GLN A 83 -15.33 11.13 -31.70
C GLN A 83 -13.80 11.17 -31.66
N ASN A 84 -13.24 11.65 -30.55
CA ASN A 84 -11.80 11.84 -30.39
C ASN A 84 -11.33 11.39 -29.00
N LEU A 85 -10.02 11.48 -28.75
CA LEU A 85 -9.42 11.05 -27.47
C LEU A 85 -9.72 12.00 -26.30
N HIS A 86 -9.98 13.28 -26.58
CA HIS A 86 -10.37 14.27 -25.58
C HIS A 86 -11.76 13.92 -25.00
N ASP A 87 -12.75 13.70 -25.87
CA ASP A 87 -14.08 13.23 -25.49
C ASP A 87 -14.02 11.93 -24.69
N LEU A 88 -13.14 11.00 -25.09
CA LEU A 88 -12.93 9.72 -24.41
C LEU A 88 -12.44 9.92 -22.97
N ARG A 89 -11.46 10.80 -22.78
CA ARG A 89 -10.86 11.13 -21.49
C ARG A 89 -11.93 11.67 -20.53
N ILE A 90 -12.70 12.67 -20.97
CA ILE A 90 -13.76 13.29 -20.17
C ILE A 90 -14.88 12.29 -19.86
N ALA A 91 -15.34 11.53 -20.86
CA ALA A 91 -16.38 10.54 -20.67
C ALA A 91 -15.95 9.44 -19.68
N SER A 92 -14.71 8.98 -19.79
CA SER A 92 -14.16 7.99 -18.86
C SER A 92 -14.05 8.55 -17.46
N PHE A 93 -13.59 9.79 -17.29
CA PHE A 93 -13.59 10.43 -15.97
C PHE A 93 -14.98 10.48 -15.34
N LYS A 94 -15.96 11.04 -16.07
CA LYS A 94 -17.33 11.20 -15.56
C LYS A 94 -17.98 9.88 -15.16
N MET A 95 -17.69 8.79 -15.87
CA MET A 95 -18.24 7.46 -15.59
C MET A 95 -17.50 6.70 -14.48
N ASN A 96 -16.23 7.04 -14.19
CA ASN A 96 -15.38 6.27 -13.27
C ASN A 96 -14.95 7.07 -12.02
N LYS A 97 -15.53 8.24 -11.77
CA LYS A 97 -15.17 9.11 -10.63
C LYS A 97 -15.48 8.51 -9.25
N GLU A 98 -16.41 7.56 -9.16
CA GLU A 98 -16.92 7.06 -7.88
C GLU A 98 -16.03 5.98 -7.23
N GLY A 99 -15.46 6.28 -6.05
CA GLY A 99 -14.58 5.46 -5.18
C GLY A 99 -13.08 5.77 -5.36
N TYR A 100 -12.17 4.81 -5.10
CA TYR A 100 -10.72 5.12 -5.13
C TYR A 100 -10.08 5.26 -6.52
N SER A 101 -9.45 6.40 -6.75
CA SER A 101 -8.76 6.77 -7.99
C SER A 101 -7.28 7.02 -7.71
N ASN A 102 -6.40 6.62 -8.64
CA ASN A 102 -4.97 6.91 -8.52
C ASN A 102 -4.74 8.42 -8.71
N PRO A 103 -4.32 9.16 -7.67
CA PRO A 103 -4.17 10.61 -7.74
C PRO A 103 -3.01 11.04 -8.67
N LEU A 104 -1.99 10.21 -8.87
CA LEU A 104 -0.88 10.50 -9.79
C LEU A 104 -1.37 10.50 -11.24
N LEU A 105 -2.16 9.49 -11.62
CA LEU A 105 -2.71 9.40 -12.97
C LEU A 105 -3.72 10.51 -13.26
N LEU A 106 -4.53 10.89 -12.26
CA LEU A 106 -5.43 12.04 -12.38
C LEU A 106 -4.68 13.36 -12.52
N SER A 107 -3.58 13.54 -11.77
CA SER A 107 -2.68 14.70 -11.91
C SER A 107 -2.13 14.80 -13.33
N ASP A 108 -1.60 13.69 -13.88
CA ASP A 108 -1.06 13.67 -15.24
C ASP A 108 -2.15 13.98 -16.28
N MET A 109 -3.34 13.40 -16.12
CA MET A 109 -4.49 13.64 -17.00
C MET A 109 -4.90 15.11 -17.06
N PHE A 110 -5.02 15.80 -15.90
CA PHE A 110 -5.35 17.23 -15.89
C PHE A 110 -4.20 18.11 -16.34
N TYR A 111 -2.95 17.69 -16.13
CA TYR A 111 -1.81 18.42 -16.66
C TYR A 111 -1.77 18.39 -18.19
N GLU A 112 -2.15 17.27 -18.82
CA GLU A 112 -2.28 17.18 -20.28
C GLU A 112 -3.33 18.16 -20.85
N GLU A 113 -4.38 18.49 -20.10
CA GLU A 113 -5.35 19.53 -20.47
C GLU A 113 -4.70 20.92 -20.47
N ILE A 114 -3.95 21.26 -19.42
CA ILE A 114 -3.19 22.51 -19.35
C ILE A 114 -2.21 22.62 -20.52
N GLN A 115 -1.51 21.53 -20.87
CA GLN A 115 -0.61 21.50 -22.02
C GLN A 115 -1.34 21.66 -23.37
N SER A 116 -2.63 21.29 -23.41
CA SER A 116 -3.48 21.46 -24.59
C SER A 116 -4.08 22.86 -24.70
N GLY A 117 -3.79 23.75 -23.74
CA GLY A 117 -4.20 25.14 -23.73
C GLY A 117 -5.39 25.46 -22.83
N SER A 118 -5.98 24.47 -22.18
CA SER A 118 -7.11 24.67 -21.26
C SER A 118 -6.65 25.36 -19.98
N ASP A 119 -7.48 26.19 -19.38
CA ASP A 119 -7.24 26.72 -18.04
C ASP A 119 -7.95 25.90 -16.93
N VAL A 120 -7.69 26.25 -15.66
CA VAL A 120 -8.26 25.54 -14.50
C VAL A 120 -9.79 25.63 -14.47
N ASP A 121 -10.36 26.73 -14.95
CA ASP A 121 -11.80 26.98 -14.91
C ASP A 121 -12.51 26.16 -15.99
N GLU A 122 -11.93 26.11 -17.18
CA GLU A 122 -12.38 25.29 -18.30
C GLU A 122 -12.34 23.80 -17.94
N ILE A 123 -11.24 23.31 -17.36
CA ILE A 123 -11.12 21.92 -16.92
C ILE A 123 -12.18 21.60 -15.86
N ALA A 124 -12.35 22.48 -14.86
CA ALA A 124 -13.33 22.26 -13.80
C ALA A 124 -14.76 22.14 -14.36
N LEU A 125 -15.14 23.04 -15.27
CA LEU A 125 -16.43 23.04 -15.94
C LEU A 125 -16.62 21.77 -16.79
N GLU A 126 -15.65 21.44 -17.64
CA GLU A 126 -15.75 20.35 -18.60
C GLU A 126 -15.82 18.99 -17.92
N TYR A 127 -15.01 18.79 -16.87
CA TYR A 127 -14.99 17.55 -16.09
C TYR A 127 -16.09 17.48 -15.01
N GLY A 128 -16.78 18.59 -14.74
CA GLY A 128 -17.86 18.67 -13.75
C GLY A 128 -17.35 18.53 -12.31
N VAL A 129 -16.22 19.18 -12.02
CA VAL A 129 -15.57 19.21 -10.70
C VAL A 129 -15.35 20.67 -10.27
N ASN A 130 -14.99 20.89 -9.01
CA ASN A 130 -14.65 22.24 -8.55
C ASN A 130 -13.19 22.61 -8.87
N LYS A 131 -12.93 23.92 -8.98
CA LYS A 131 -11.58 24.46 -9.27
C LYS A 131 -10.53 24.00 -8.26
N LYS A 132 -10.90 23.95 -6.97
CA LYS A 132 -10.01 23.49 -5.88
C LYS A 132 -9.49 22.08 -6.16
N TYR A 133 -10.35 21.17 -6.61
CA TYR A 133 -9.99 19.79 -6.93
C TYR A 133 -8.99 19.72 -8.07
N VAL A 134 -9.21 20.49 -9.15
CA VAL A 134 -8.27 20.59 -10.28
C VAL A 134 -6.92 21.14 -9.81
N SER A 135 -6.91 22.25 -9.08
CA SER A 135 -5.67 22.85 -8.56
C SER A 135 -4.92 21.91 -7.61
N THR A 136 -5.63 21.19 -6.74
CA THR A 136 -5.03 20.18 -5.85
C THR A 136 -4.33 19.09 -6.65
N LEU A 137 -4.99 18.53 -7.67
CA LEU A 137 -4.37 17.50 -8.51
C LEU A 137 -3.18 18.04 -9.30
N LEU A 138 -3.26 19.25 -9.85
CA LEU A 138 -2.13 19.87 -10.56
C LEU A 138 -0.90 20.08 -9.67
N LYS A 139 -1.09 20.36 -8.37
CA LYS A 139 0.04 20.46 -7.41
C LYS A 139 0.78 19.13 -7.23
N ILE A 140 0.08 17.99 -7.29
CA ILE A 140 0.70 16.65 -7.14
C ILE A 140 1.78 16.42 -8.20
N ARG A 141 1.68 17.08 -9.37
CA ARG A 141 2.70 17.00 -10.43
C ARG A 141 4.09 17.45 -9.96
N ASN A 142 4.15 18.36 -9.00
CA ASN A 142 5.38 18.92 -8.42
C ASN A 142 6.05 17.99 -7.41
N LEU A 143 5.45 16.84 -7.08
CA LEU A 143 6.15 15.82 -6.31
C LEU A 143 7.38 15.33 -7.07
N HIS A 144 8.46 15.11 -6.32
CA HIS A 144 9.69 14.52 -6.84
C HIS A 144 9.43 13.09 -7.35
N ASP A 145 10.16 12.66 -8.37
CA ASP A 145 9.94 11.35 -9.00
C ASP A 145 10.18 10.19 -8.03
N ASP A 146 11.14 10.31 -7.11
CA ASP A 146 11.33 9.34 -6.03
C ASP A 146 10.08 9.23 -5.14
N THR A 147 9.46 10.35 -4.81
CA THR A 147 8.24 10.38 -4.01
C THR A 147 7.07 9.74 -4.75
N LYS A 148 6.90 10.04 -6.05
CA LYS A 148 5.90 9.38 -6.91
C LYS A 148 6.13 7.87 -7.01
N SER A 149 7.39 7.44 -7.08
CA SER A 149 7.78 6.02 -7.10
C SER A 149 7.40 5.31 -5.80
N VAL A 150 7.65 5.94 -4.65
CA VAL A 150 7.22 5.43 -3.34
C VAL A 150 5.69 5.34 -3.26
N ILE A 151 4.97 6.40 -3.63
CA ILE A 151 3.49 6.38 -3.65
C ILE A 151 2.97 5.25 -4.55
N SER A 152 3.52 5.10 -5.75
CA SER A 152 3.09 4.06 -6.70
C SER A 152 3.27 2.65 -6.15
N LYS A 153 4.41 2.36 -5.50
CA LYS A 153 4.65 1.07 -4.82
C LYS A 153 3.63 0.82 -3.72
N ILE A 154 3.23 1.85 -3.01
CA ILE A 154 2.31 1.73 -1.90
C ILE A 154 0.89 1.53 -2.40
N LEU A 155 0.45 2.24 -3.44
CA LEU A 155 -0.82 1.99 -4.10
C LEU A 155 -0.94 0.53 -4.58
N GLU A 156 0.12 -0.02 -5.19
CA GLU A 156 0.15 -1.40 -5.66
C GLU A 156 0.10 -2.43 -4.52
N ASN A 157 0.79 -2.18 -3.41
CA ASN A 157 0.76 -3.05 -2.23
C ASN A 157 -0.58 -2.96 -1.48
N SER A 158 -1.11 -1.76 -1.31
CA SER A 158 -2.38 -1.52 -0.61
C SER A 158 -3.56 -2.12 -1.37
N LYS A 159 -3.54 -2.11 -2.70
CA LYS A 159 -4.52 -2.82 -3.54
C LYS A 159 -4.63 -4.31 -3.21
N LYS A 160 -3.54 -4.96 -2.80
CA LYS A 160 -3.47 -6.39 -2.49
C LYS A 160 -3.87 -6.70 -1.06
N LYS A 161 -3.37 -5.92 -0.10
CA LYS A 161 -3.37 -6.30 1.31
C LYS A 161 -4.08 -5.31 2.23
N TYR A 162 -4.19 -4.04 1.85
CA TYR A 162 -4.60 -2.97 2.76
C TYR A 162 -5.58 -2.00 2.09
N GLN A 163 -6.79 -2.50 1.84
CA GLN A 163 -7.86 -1.76 1.16
C GLN A 163 -8.25 -0.46 1.89
N PHE A 164 -8.28 -0.47 3.22
CA PHE A 164 -8.63 0.71 4.03
C PHE A 164 -7.62 1.86 3.85
N ILE A 165 -6.34 1.54 3.61
CA ILE A 165 -5.26 2.54 3.44
C ILE A 165 -5.48 3.41 2.22
N LEU A 166 -5.99 2.81 1.13
CA LEU A 166 -6.25 3.57 -0.09
C LEU A 166 -7.22 4.72 0.18
N ASN A 167 -8.30 4.48 0.92
CA ASN A 167 -9.27 5.53 1.25
C ASN A 167 -8.71 6.66 2.12
N GLN A 168 -7.60 6.43 2.81
CA GLN A 168 -6.96 7.44 3.65
C GLN A 168 -6.03 8.35 2.81
N ILE A 169 -5.42 7.86 1.71
CA ILE A 169 -4.54 8.67 0.86
C ILE A 169 -5.37 9.58 -0.07
N THR A 170 -5.57 10.82 0.34
CA THR A 170 -6.29 11.81 -0.46
C THR A 170 -5.36 12.63 -1.36
N PRO A 171 -5.87 13.20 -2.47
CA PRO A 171 -5.14 14.18 -3.26
C PRO A 171 -4.62 15.39 -2.44
N GLU A 172 -5.36 15.81 -1.41
CA GLU A 172 -4.97 16.96 -0.57
C GLU A 172 -3.71 16.66 0.24
N HIS A 173 -3.59 15.46 0.82
CA HIS A 173 -2.36 15.04 1.51
C HIS A 173 -1.15 15.12 0.59
N LEU A 174 -1.27 14.58 -0.62
CA LEU A 174 -0.18 14.58 -1.60
C LEU A 174 0.16 15.98 -2.12
N ALA A 175 -0.84 16.82 -2.34
CA ALA A 175 -0.64 18.20 -2.77
C ALA A 175 0.10 19.04 -1.72
N ASN A 176 -0.23 18.88 -0.43
CA ASN A 176 0.45 19.60 0.65
C ASN A 176 1.92 19.21 0.79
N ILE A 177 2.27 17.97 0.43
CA ILE A 177 3.66 17.49 0.45
C ILE A 177 4.48 18.11 -0.69
N SER A 178 3.84 18.50 -1.80
CA SER A 178 4.53 19.00 -3.00
C SER A 178 5.34 20.30 -2.77
N ASP A 179 4.98 21.08 -1.76
CA ASP A 179 5.68 22.32 -1.40
C ASP A 179 6.98 22.07 -0.60
N LEU A 180 7.26 20.83 -0.22
CA LEU A 180 8.47 20.45 0.53
C LEU A 180 9.65 20.11 -0.39
N SER A 181 10.87 20.16 0.15
CA SER A 181 12.07 19.63 -0.54
C SER A 181 11.94 18.12 -0.80
N SER A 182 12.52 17.61 -1.89
CA SER A 182 12.44 16.18 -2.30
C SER A 182 12.76 15.17 -1.19
N GLU A 183 13.79 15.43 -0.37
CA GLU A 183 14.13 14.57 0.78
C GLU A 183 13.00 14.52 1.81
N LYS A 184 12.46 15.70 2.20
CA LYS A 184 11.34 15.81 3.12
C LYS A 184 10.07 15.16 2.56
N GLN A 185 9.79 15.31 1.26
CA GLN A 185 8.64 14.69 0.61
C GLN A 185 8.64 13.17 0.82
N THR A 186 9.76 12.53 0.49
CA THR A 186 9.90 11.07 0.59
C THR A 186 9.78 10.58 2.03
N ARG A 187 10.35 11.33 2.99
CA ARG A 187 10.27 11.01 4.42
C ARG A 187 8.85 11.15 4.99
N VAL A 188 8.14 12.21 4.63
CA VAL A 188 6.75 12.43 5.06
C VAL A 188 5.86 11.34 4.50
N VAL A 189 6.02 10.99 3.22
CA VAL A 189 5.29 9.87 2.60
C VAL A 189 5.58 8.56 3.32
N ASP A 190 6.86 8.18 3.51
CA ASP A 190 7.21 6.94 4.22
C ASP A 190 6.63 6.90 5.65
N TRP A 191 6.66 8.04 6.35
CA TRP A 191 6.12 8.14 7.71
C TRP A 191 4.59 7.98 7.72
N ILE A 192 3.86 8.72 6.87
CA ILE A 192 2.38 8.62 6.76
C ILE A 192 2.00 7.16 6.53
N PHE A 193 2.73 6.48 5.66
CA PHE A 193 2.45 5.10 5.36
C PHE A 193 2.78 4.13 6.49
N ARG A 194 3.89 4.34 7.22
CA ARG A 194 4.18 3.55 8.41
C ARG A 194 3.11 3.73 9.48
N ASP A 195 2.67 4.96 9.72
CA ASP A 195 1.68 5.25 10.74
C ASP A 195 0.32 4.64 10.38
N ILE A 196 -0.10 4.74 9.12
CA ILE A 196 -1.32 4.06 8.66
C ILE A 196 -1.19 2.52 8.77
N MET A 197 0.00 1.97 8.46
CA MET A 197 0.24 0.52 8.43
C MET A 197 0.46 -0.11 9.81
N TYR A 198 0.99 0.65 10.76
CA TYR A 198 1.42 0.18 12.07
C TYR A 198 0.75 0.94 13.23
N GLY A 199 -0.25 1.76 12.92
CA GLY A 199 -1.13 2.45 13.87
C GLY A 199 -1.90 1.46 14.76
N PRO A 200 -2.73 1.96 15.70
CA PRO A 200 -3.39 1.14 16.70
C PRO A 200 -4.14 -0.04 16.05
N ALA A 201 -4.15 -1.20 16.72
CA ALA A 201 -4.67 -2.48 16.23
C ALA A 201 -6.16 -2.47 15.82
N ASP A 202 -6.84 -1.34 15.98
CA ASP A 202 -8.21 -1.10 15.60
C ASP A 202 -8.24 -0.25 14.32
N GLU A 203 -8.67 -0.87 13.21
CA GLU A 203 -8.78 -0.25 11.88
C GLU A 203 -9.66 1.02 11.87
N THR A 204 -10.49 1.23 12.90
CA THR A 204 -11.35 2.40 13.03
C THR A 204 -10.66 3.63 13.64
N LEU A 205 -9.46 3.46 14.21
CA LEU A 205 -8.73 4.51 14.93
C LEU A 205 -7.54 5.11 14.17
N VAL A 206 -7.35 4.71 12.90
CA VAL A 206 -6.25 5.21 12.08
C VAL A 206 -6.59 6.57 11.48
N SER A 207 -6.18 7.65 12.15
CA SER A 207 -6.21 9.01 11.59
C SER A 207 -4.90 9.30 10.85
N ILE A 208 -4.95 9.82 9.63
CA ILE A 208 -3.75 10.38 9.01
C ILE A 208 -3.40 11.69 9.71
N PRO A 209 -2.19 11.83 10.25
CA PRO A 209 -1.75 13.09 10.81
C PRO A 209 -1.44 14.09 9.71
N SER A 210 -1.60 15.36 10.06
CA SER A 210 -1.30 16.47 9.18
C SER A 210 0.20 16.50 8.82
N VAL A 211 0.52 17.03 7.64
CA VAL A 211 1.91 17.20 7.20
C VAL A 211 2.74 17.98 8.23
N VAL A 212 2.13 18.94 8.92
CA VAL A 212 2.79 19.74 9.97
C VAL A 212 3.17 18.86 11.16
N GLU A 213 2.24 18.04 11.68
CA GLU A 213 2.51 17.11 12.78
C GLU A 213 3.62 16.12 12.41
N VAL A 214 3.57 15.59 11.19
CA VAL A 214 4.61 14.68 10.68
C VAL A 214 5.98 15.37 10.62
N LEU A 215 6.04 16.61 10.13
CA LEU A 215 7.28 17.37 10.09
C LEU A 215 7.82 17.66 11.49
N GLU A 216 6.97 18.08 12.42
CA GLU A 216 7.37 18.30 13.81
C GLU A 216 7.91 17.03 14.47
N GLU A 217 7.28 15.89 14.25
CA GLU A 217 7.76 14.61 14.78
C GLU A 217 9.08 14.17 14.13
N ILE A 218 9.21 14.32 12.81
CA ILE A 218 10.45 14.05 12.10
C ILE A 218 11.58 14.95 12.62
N GLU A 219 11.30 16.23 12.86
CA GLU A 219 12.24 17.20 13.41
C GLU A 219 12.62 16.83 14.84
N LYS A 220 11.65 16.50 15.72
CA LYS A 220 11.90 15.96 17.07
C LYS A 220 12.80 14.73 17.04
N ILE A 221 12.56 13.75 16.15
CA ILE A 221 13.39 12.55 16.01
C ILE A 221 14.81 12.93 15.54
N SER A 222 14.94 13.88 14.62
CA SER A 222 16.23 14.34 14.11
C SER A 222 17.04 15.11 15.17
N GLU A 223 16.39 15.98 15.96
CA GLU A 223 16.98 16.68 17.08
C GLU A 223 17.39 15.72 18.21
N THR A 224 16.59 14.68 18.47
CA THR A 224 16.92 13.65 19.47
C THR A 224 18.11 12.80 19.04
N LYS A 225 18.37 12.70 17.72
CA LYS A 225 19.60 12.10 17.16
C LYS A 225 20.78 13.07 17.20
N GLN A 226 20.59 14.38 16.94
CA GLN A 226 21.66 15.39 17.05
C GLN A 226 22.08 15.68 18.50
N LYS A 227 21.13 15.74 19.45
CA LYS A 227 21.38 15.87 20.90
C LYS A 227 22.07 14.64 21.53
N LYS A 228 22.30 13.57 20.75
CA LYS A 228 23.12 12.40 21.13
C LYS A 228 24.56 12.43 20.62
N THR A 229 25.06 13.59 20.21
CA THR A 229 26.50 13.82 20.07
C THR A 229 26.98 14.63 21.27
N TYR A 230 27.75 13.97 22.13
CA TYR A 230 28.43 14.45 23.34
C TYR A 230 27.58 15.07 24.46
N LYS A 231 27.19 14.22 25.42
CA LYS A 231 27.45 14.44 26.85
C LYS A 231 27.56 13.08 27.58
N LYS A 232 28.68 12.88 28.26
CA LYS A 232 29.00 11.74 29.13
C LYS A 232 28.05 11.71 30.37
N ARG A 233 27.80 10.49 30.89
CA ARG A 233 27.09 10.08 32.15
C ARG A 233 25.56 10.01 32.02
N SER A 234 24.79 9.06 32.59
CA SER A 234 24.94 7.97 33.59
C SER A 234 23.74 6.99 33.39
N PRO A 235 23.71 5.76 33.96
CA PRO A 235 22.88 4.67 33.47
C PRO A 235 21.50 4.62 34.13
N HIS A 236 20.44 4.67 33.31
CA HIS A 236 19.17 4.06 33.67
C HIS A 236 18.71 3.12 32.57
N THR A 237 18.42 1.90 33.03
CA THR A 237 18.16 0.65 32.34
C THR A 237 16.99 0.76 31.37
N LYS A 238 17.31 0.83 30.07
CA LYS A 238 16.30 0.63 29.01
C LYS A 238 16.08 -0.87 28.81
N VAL A 239 14.87 -1.32 29.08
CA VAL A 239 14.35 -2.62 28.63
C VAL A 239 14.49 -2.68 27.12
N LYS A 240 15.09 -3.76 26.60
CA LYS A 240 15.20 -4.00 25.16
C LYS A 240 14.22 -5.11 24.80
N GLU A 241 13.13 -4.74 24.15
CA GLU A 241 12.24 -5.70 23.50
C GLU A 241 12.81 -6.01 22.11
N PHE A 242 12.96 -7.30 21.79
CA PHE A 242 13.52 -7.73 20.51
C PHE A 242 12.51 -8.60 19.76
N PRO A 243 12.03 -8.16 18.59
CA PRO A 243 11.24 -9.02 17.72
C PRO A 243 12.16 -10.06 17.05
N LEU A 244 11.80 -11.33 17.18
CA LEU A 244 12.49 -12.45 16.54
C LEU A 244 11.53 -13.19 15.62
N THR A 245 12.04 -13.67 14.49
CA THR A 245 11.28 -14.52 13.57
C THR A 245 12.03 -15.83 13.40
N CYS A 246 11.40 -16.93 13.79
CA CYS A 246 11.94 -18.27 13.62
C CYS A 246 11.98 -18.65 12.14
N ARG A 247 12.83 -19.62 11.77
CA ARG A 247 12.90 -20.17 10.41
C ARG A 247 11.58 -20.78 9.94
N CYS A 248 10.74 -21.29 10.85
CA CYS A 248 9.40 -21.78 10.52
C CYS A 248 8.40 -20.64 10.24
N GLY A 249 8.81 -19.37 10.36
CA GLY A 249 7.99 -18.18 10.12
C GLY A 249 7.26 -17.65 11.35
N LEU A 250 7.30 -18.37 12.48
CA LEU A 250 6.72 -17.92 13.74
C LEU A 250 7.45 -16.70 14.28
N LYS A 251 6.69 -15.75 14.85
CA LYS A 251 7.22 -14.50 15.36
C LYS A 251 7.09 -14.46 16.87
N PHE A 252 8.13 -13.96 17.51
CA PHE A 252 8.23 -13.84 18.96
C PHE A 252 8.58 -12.42 19.36
N ASP A 253 8.02 -12.01 20.50
CA ASP A 253 8.44 -10.82 21.21
C ASP A 253 9.07 -11.25 22.54
N ILE A 254 10.33 -10.86 22.74
CA ILE A 254 11.10 -11.23 23.93
C ILE A 254 11.26 -10.02 24.83
N ASN A 255 10.73 -10.14 26.05
CA ASN A 255 10.97 -9.19 27.11
C ASN A 255 12.10 -9.70 28.01
N THR A 256 13.26 -9.07 27.88
CA THR A 256 14.47 -9.48 28.61
C THR A 256 14.46 -9.06 30.08
N LYS A 257 13.50 -8.25 30.54
CA LYS A 257 13.42 -7.81 31.95
C LYS A 257 12.76 -8.87 32.83
N ASN A 258 11.80 -9.61 32.27
CA ASN A 258 11.01 -10.60 32.99
C ASN A 258 11.19 -12.02 32.42
N ASN A 259 12.13 -12.20 31.48
CA ASN A 259 12.41 -13.46 30.80
C ASN A 259 11.15 -14.13 30.21
N THR A 260 10.23 -13.33 29.66
CA THR A 260 9.05 -13.87 28.99
C THR A 260 9.16 -13.71 27.48
N ALA A 261 8.73 -14.76 26.77
CA ALA A 261 8.53 -14.73 25.35
C ALA A 261 7.03 -14.76 25.05
N TYR A 262 6.62 -14.04 24.03
CA TYR A 262 5.26 -14.06 23.51
C TYR A 262 5.29 -14.46 22.05
N GLU A 263 4.49 -15.44 21.69
CA GLU A 263 4.30 -15.87 20.31
C GLU A 263 3.14 -15.09 19.68
N TYR A 264 3.31 -14.67 18.43
CA TYR A 264 2.23 -14.13 17.63
C TYR A 264 1.54 -15.25 16.86
N ILE A 265 0.28 -15.49 17.17
CA ILE A 265 -0.55 -16.51 16.53
C ILE A 265 -1.64 -15.81 15.72
N GLU A 266 -1.76 -16.15 14.45
CA GLU A 266 -2.84 -15.68 13.58
C GLU A 266 -4.04 -16.63 13.70
N GLN A 267 -5.15 -16.14 14.24
CA GLN A 267 -6.42 -16.87 14.32
C GLN A 267 -7.55 -15.98 13.82
N ASN A 268 -8.34 -16.47 12.85
CA ASN A 268 -9.49 -15.75 12.29
C ASN A 268 -9.14 -14.32 11.81
N ASN A 269 -7.98 -14.16 11.16
CA ASN A 269 -7.42 -12.87 10.72
C ASN A 269 -7.08 -11.88 11.86
N ILE A 270 -6.98 -12.36 13.10
CA ILE A 270 -6.56 -11.59 14.26
C ILE A 270 -5.21 -12.11 14.74
N ILE A 271 -4.24 -11.22 14.95
CA ILE A 271 -2.95 -11.59 15.53
C ILE A 271 -3.08 -11.51 17.05
N ILE A 272 -3.00 -12.66 17.70
CA ILE A 272 -3.08 -12.79 19.15
C ILE A 272 -1.66 -12.94 19.69
N LYS A 273 -1.30 -12.10 20.66
CA LYS A 273 -0.05 -12.21 21.41
C LYS A 273 -0.25 -13.18 22.58
N LYS A 274 0.19 -14.42 22.43
CA LYS A 274 0.07 -15.47 23.46
C LYS A 274 1.39 -15.61 24.21
N LYS A 275 1.35 -15.67 25.54
CA LYS A 275 2.55 -15.98 26.33
C LYS A 275 3.04 -17.37 25.93
N PHE A 276 4.30 -17.45 25.49
CA PHE A 276 4.90 -18.71 25.09
C PHE A 276 5.32 -19.47 26.35
N GLU A 277 4.76 -20.66 26.54
CA GLU A 277 5.09 -21.55 27.66
C GLU A 277 5.86 -22.74 27.10
N ASN A 278 7.10 -22.92 27.56
CA ASN A 278 7.99 -23.95 27.07
C ASN A 278 7.49 -25.33 27.53
N ASN A 279 7.24 -26.26 26.60
CA ASN A 279 7.02 -27.65 26.96
C ASN A 279 8.35 -28.25 27.47
N ASN A 280 8.34 -28.91 28.62
CA ASN A 280 9.51 -29.43 29.35
C ASN A 280 10.43 -30.41 28.60
N ASN A 281 10.20 -30.68 27.32
CA ASN A 281 11.05 -31.53 26.47
C ASN A 281 12.02 -30.75 25.58
N SER A 282 12.09 -29.42 25.69
CA SER A 282 12.97 -28.59 24.88
C SER A 282 14.38 -28.48 25.48
N HIS A 283 15.42 -28.85 24.72
CA HIS A 283 16.81 -28.58 25.10
C HIS A 283 17.15 -27.09 24.94
N VAL A 284 17.66 -26.49 26.01
CA VAL A 284 18.05 -25.07 26.05
C VAL A 284 19.55 -24.92 25.84
N PHE A 285 19.95 -24.19 24.80
CA PHE A 285 21.35 -23.86 24.53
C PHE A 285 21.59 -22.38 24.83
N SER A 286 22.58 -22.10 25.70
CA SER A 286 22.91 -20.74 26.14
C SER A 286 24.38 -20.42 25.87
N SER A 287 24.66 -19.17 25.50
CA SER A 287 26.03 -18.64 25.36
C SER A 287 26.83 -18.61 26.65
N LYS A 288 26.20 -18.94 27.78
CA LYS A 288 26.88 -19.17 29.06
C LYS A 288 27.69 -20.47 29.06
N PHE A 289 27.26 -21.48 28.31
CA PHE A 289 27.84 -22.84 28.34
C PHE A 289 28.49 -23.26 27.02
N TYR A 290 28.30 -22.47 25.96
CA TYR A 290 28.79 -22.78 24.62
C TYR A 290 29.39 -21.53 23.98
N SER A 291 30.55 -21.69 23.34
CA SER A 291 31.15 -20.62 22.55
C SER A 291 30.27 -20.26 21.34
N LYS A 292 30.54 -19.08 20.76
CA LYS A 292 29.78 -18.58 19.60
C LYS A 292 29.89 -19.54 18.41
N GLU A 293 31.09 -20.07 18.16
CA GLU A 293 31.32 -21.03 17.08
C GLU A 293 30.58 -22.36 17.33
N GLU A 294 30.53 -22.83 18.59
CA GLU A 294 29.80 -24.05 18.98
C GLU A 294 28.28 -23.87 18.86
N LEU A 295 27.73 -22.74 19.30
CA LEU A 295 26.31 -22.42 19.13
C LEU A 295 25.91 -22.36 17.66
N VAL A 296 26.75 -21.75 16.81
CA VAL A 296 26.52 -21.69 15.36
C VAL A 296 26.55 -23.09 14.73
N ARG A 297 27.43 -23.99 15.21
CA ARG A 297 27.46 -25.39 14.80
C ARG A 297 26.21 -26.15 15.26
N LEU A 298 25.82 -26.01 16.52
CA LEU A 298 24.63 -26.65 17.10
C LEU A 298 23.34 -26.23 16.39
N ILE A 299 23.19 -24.93 16.07
CA ILE A 299 22.04 -24.41 15.30
C ILE A 299 22.06 -24.93 13.85
N ARG A 300 23.25 -25.14 13.27
CA ARG A 300 23.41 -25.61 11.89
C ARG A 300 23.13 -27.10 11.76
N ASP A 301 23.53 -27.89 12.75
CA ASP A 301 23.48 -29.36 12.73
C ASP A 301 22.23 -29.93 13.42
N ALA A 302 21.47 -29.11 14.15
CA ALA A 302 20.21 -29.53 14.76
C ALA A 302 19.13 -29.82 13.72
N LYS A 303 18.64 -31.07 13.71
CA LYS A 303 17.45 -31.50 12.93
C LYS A 303 16.12 -31.28 13.65
N LEU A 304 16.11 -30.55 14.77
CA LEU A 304 14.92 -30.22 15.57
C LEU A 304 14.89 -28.73 15.91
N GLU A 305 13.71 -28.19 16.23
CA GLU A 305 13.52 -26.79 16.63
C GLU A 305 14.43 -26.42 17.80
N VAL A 306 15.29 -25.42 17.58
CA VAL A 306 16.23 -24.90 18.58
C VAL A 306 15.62 -23.66 19.24
N ASN A 307 15.29 -23.77 20.52
CA ASN A 307 14.88 -22.63 21.34
C ASN A 307 16.10 -21.98 21.97
N VAL A 308 16.35 -20.71 21.62
CA VAL A 308 17.45 -19.92 22.19
C VAL A 308 16.91 -19.14 23.39
N VAL A 309 17.38 -19.49 24.59
CA VAL A 309 17.09 -18.75 25.82
C VAL A 309 18.33 -17.96 26.20
N LEU A 310 18.19 -16.64 26.31
CA LEU A 310 19.24 -15.76 26.83
C LEU A 310 19.19 -15.80 28.36
N THR A 311 20.22 -16.35 28.99
CA THR A 311 20.41 -16.28 30.43
C THR A 311 21.45 -15.21 30.79
N GLU A 312 21.21 -14.47 31.87
CA GLU A 312 22.12 -13.44 32.37
C GLU A 312 23.49 -14.03 32.71
N ALA A 313 24.55 -13.29 32.38
CA ALA A 313 25.86 -13.51 32.94
C ALA A 313 25.80 -13.15 34.43
N ILE A 314 26.02 -14.14 35.30
CA ILE A 314 26.29 -13.88 36.71
C ILE A 314 27.68 -13.22 36.74
N PRO A 315 27.85 -12.04 37.36
CA PRO A 315 29.17 -11.46 37.54
C PRO A 315 30.04 -12.45 38.31
N ASP A 316 31.25 -12.72 37.82
CA ASP A 316 32.24 -13.50 38.55
C ASP A 316 32.40 -12.89 39.95
N GLU A 317 32.14 -13.69 40.98
CA GLU A 317 32.60 -13.40 42.33
C GLU A 317 34.13 -13.39 42.29
N ILE A 318 34.68 -12.18 42.33
CA ILE A 318 36.10 -11.96 42.59
C ILE A 318 36.35 -12.39 44.03
N GLY A 319 37.01 -13.54 44.18
CA GLY A 319 37.97 -13.88 45.24
C GLY A 319 37.66 -13.45 46.68
N GLY A 320 37.34 -14.46 47.49
CA GLY A 320 37.73 -14.58 48.90
C GLY A 320 38.31 -15.97 49.11
#